data_AF-U6FBW1-F1
#
_entry.id   AF-U6FBW1-F1
#
_cell.length_a   1.000
_cell.length_b   1.000
_cell.length_c   1.000
_cell.angle_alpha   90.00
_cell.angle_beta   90.00
_cell.angle_gamma   90.00
#
_symmetry.space_group_name_H-M   'P 1'
#
loop_
_entity.id
_entity.type
_entity.pdbx_description
1 polymer ?
#
loop_
_entity_poly.entity_id
_entity_poly.type
_entity_poly.pdbx_seq_one_letter_code
_entity_poly.pdbx_strand_id
1 'polypeptide(L)' 'MNLAAIDIGGTTIKIATWKDGKLQNKHAIDTPPRFRNFLYCIN' A
#
# COMPACT_ATOMS: atom_id res chain seq x y z
N MET A 1 17.70 2.85 8.31
CA MET A 1 17.03 1.61 7.81
C MET A 1 15.79 2.03 7.06
N ASN A 2 15.57 1.46 5.87
CA ASN A 2 14.38 1.74 5.06
C ASN A 2 13.43 0.54 5.16
N LEU A 3 12.15 0.80 5.40
CA LEU A 3 11.12 -0.22 5.56
C LEU A 3 9.92 0.14 4.69
N ALA A 4 9.30 -0.86 4.08
CA ALA A 4 7.98 -0.75 3.49
C ALA A 4 7.09 -1.86 4.07
N ALA A 5 5.85 -1.53 4.41
CA ALA A 5 4.83 -2.48 4.83
C ALA A 5 3.63 -2.38 3.89
N ILE A 6 3.11 -3.54 3.47
CA ILE A 6 1.92 -3.66 2.65
C ILE A 6 0.95 -4.57 3.41
N ASP A 7 -0.24 -4.05 3.72
CA ASP A 7 -1.35 -4.78 4.34
C ASP A 7 -2.50 -4.87 3.33
N ILE A 8 -2.89 -6.09 2.98
CA ILE A 8 -3.99 -6.37 2.05
C ILE A 8 -5.05 -7.14 2.82
N GLY A 9 -6.11 -6.43 3.20
CA GLY A 9 -7.19 -6.98 4.01
C GLY A 9 -8.56 -6.60 3.44
N GLY A 10 -9.37 -7.60 3.10
CA GLY A 10 -10.74 -7.40 2.65
C GLY A 10 -10.86 -6.39 1.50
N THR A 11 -11.50 -5.26 1.76
CA THR A 11 -11.81 -4.21 0.80
C THR A 11 -10.76 -3.09 0.72
N THR A 12 -9.61 -3.19 1.38
CA THR A 12 -8.59 -2.12 1.39
C THR A 12 -7.17 -2.66 1.30
N ILE A 13 -6.33 -1.96 0.54
CA ILE A 13 -4.87 -2.14 0.47
C ILE A 13 -4.22 -0.92 1.13
N LYS A 14 -3.30 -1.15 2.07
CA LYS A 14 -2.57 -0.10 2.78
C LYS A 14 -1.08 -0.25 2.54
N ILE A 15 -0.43 0.88 2.28
CA ILE A 15 1.01 0.96 2.04
C ILE A 15 1.58 2.01 3.00
N ALA A 16 2.66 1.66 3.70
CA ALA A 16 3.38 2.60 4.54
C ALA A 16 4.89 2.42 4.38
N THR A 17 5.62 3.53 4.40
CA THR A 17 7.08 3.55 4.24
C THR A 17 7.77 4.31 5.35
N TRP A 18 8.91 3.82 5.81
CA TRP A 18 9.76 4.45 6.80
C TRP A 18 11.18 4.65 6.25
N LYS A 19 11.78 5.76 6.65
CA LYS A 19 13.20 6.06 6.46
C LYS A 19 13.77 6.46 7.81
N ASP A 20 14.80 5.76 8.24
CA ASP A 20 15.50 6.00 9.50
C ASP A 20 14.56 5.99 10.71
N GLY A 21 13.66 4.99 10.72
CA GLY A 21 12.65 4.80 11.78
C GLY A 21 11.49 5.81 11.74
N LYS A 22 11.50 6.78 10.84
CA LYS A 22 10.45 7.80 10.71
C LYS A 22 9.50 7.46 9.56
N LEU A 23 8.20 7.50 9.84
CA LEU A 23 7.15 7.33 8.84
C LEU A 23 7.26 8.45 7.80
N GLN A 24 7.29 8.09 6.53
CA GLN A 24 7.43 9.02 5.41
C GLN A 24 6.11 9.19 4.65
N ASN A 25 5.46 8.07 4.34
CA ASN A 25 4.25 8.06 3.53
C ASN A 25 3.32 6.95 4.03
N LYS A 26 2.02 7.20 3.92
CA LYS A 26 0.96 6.24 4.11
C LYS A 26 -0.10 6.45 3.04
N HIS A 27 -0.50 5.37 2.39
CA HIS A 27 -1.56 5.39 1.40
C HIS A 27 -2.52 4.24 1.66
N ALA A 28 -3.81 4.49 1.49
CA ALA A 28 -4.85 3.48 1.59
C ALA A 28 -5.76 3.63 0.38
N ILE A 29 -5.96 2.53 -0.34
CA ILE A 29 -6.85 2.46 -1.49
C ILE A 29 -7.83 1.33 -1.28
N ASP A 30 -9.05 1.50 -1.76
CA ASP A 30 -9.98 0.39 -1.82
C ASP A 30 -9.43 -0.70 -2.74
N THR A 31 -9.56 -1.96 -2.32
CA THR A 31 -9.17 -3.12 -3.12
C THR A 31 -9.98 -3.08 -4.41
N PRO A 32 -9.34 -2.97 -5.58
CA PRO A 32 -10.08 -2.89 -6.83
C PRO A 32 -10.89 -4.17 -7.04
N PRO A 33 -12.13 -4.07 -7.55
CA PRO A 33 -13.04 -5.21 -7.65
C PRO A 33 -12.59 -6.28 -8.68
N ARG A 34 -11.54 -6.00 -9.46
CA ARG A 34 -10.98 -6.91 -10.47
C ARG A 34 -9.46 -6.89 -10.41
N PHE A 35 -8.84 -8.06 -10.55
CA PHE A 35 -7.38 -8.23 -10.53
C PHE A 35 -6.63 -7.34 -11.53
N ARG A 36 -7.20 -7.16 -12.74
CA ARG A 36 -6.62 -6.25 -13.75
C ARG A 36 -6.52 -4.81 -13.24
N ASN A 37 -7.45 -4.36 -12.41
CA ASN A 37 -7.45 -3.00 -11.87
C ASN A 37 -6.43 -2.85 -10.74
N PHE A 38 -6.14 -3.93 -9.98
CA PHE A 38 -5.07 -3.96 -8.99
C PHE A 38 -3.71 -3.60 -9.59
N LEU A 39 -3.37 -4.15 -10.76
CA LEU A 39 -2.11 -3.86 -11.47
C LEU A 39 -1.98 -2.38 -11.93
N TYR A 40 -3.09 -1.67 -12.14
CA TYR A 40 -3.07 -0.26 -12.52
C TYR A 40 -2.94 0.69 -11.33
N CYS A 41 -3.35 0.29 -10.13
CA CYS A 41 -3.25 1.13 -8.93
C CYS A 41 -1.84 1.15 -8.31
N ILE A 42 -0.94 0.27 -8.77
CA ILE A 42 0.40 0.07 -8.18
C ILE A 42 1.51 0.59 -9.11
N ASN A 43 1.19 0.99 -10.35
CA ASN A 43 2.10 1.75 -11.24
C ASN A 43 1.97 3.25 -10.98
#